data_AF-A0A8S8Z1L4-F1
#
_entry.id   AF-A0A8S8Z1L4-F1
#
_cell.length_a   1.000
_cell.length_b   1.000
_cell.length_c   1.000
_cell.angle_alpha   90.00
_cell.angle_beta   90.00
_cell.angle_gamma   90.00
#
_symmetry.space_group_name_H-M   'P 1'
#
loop_
_entity.id
_entity.type
_entity.pdbx_description
1 polymer ?
#
loop_
_entity_poly.entity_id
_entity_poly.type
_entity_poly.pdbx_seq_one_letter_code
_entity_poly.pdbx_strand_id
1 'polypeptide(L)' 'MGFSNRLAPLVGREVLSDRRESRVALIAREMIPVTLPEKVRELPRDLGIAKPQRFVLPQA' A
#
# COMPACT_ATOMS: atom_id res chain seq x y z
N MET A 1 5.11 9.50 -14.85
CA MET A 1 5.73 10.37 -13.82
C MET A 1 5.65 11.89 -14.11
N GLY A 2 4.87 12.36 -15.11
CA GLY A 2 4.93 13.77 -15.50
C GLY A 2 4.47 14.77 -14.42
N PHE A 3 3.41 14.48 -13.68
CA PHE A 3 2.87 15.40 -12.66
C PHE A 3 3.80 15.52 -11.46
N SER A 4 4.15 14.40 -10.81
CA SER A 4 4.96 14.40 -9.58
C SER A 4 6.35 14.99 -9.79
N ASN A 5 7.00 14.70 -10.93
CA ASN A 5 8.32 15.25 -11.26
C ASN A 5 8.28 16.77 -11.49
N ARG A 6 7.15 17.31 -11.94
CA ARG A 6 6.96 18.77 -12.05
C ARG A 6 6.62 19.41 -10.72
N LEU A 7 5.85 18.73 -9.87
CA LEU A 7 5.42 19.26 -8.58
C LEU A 7 6.57 19.30 -7.55
N ALA A 8 7.38 18.25 -7.47
CA ALA A 8 8.43 18.10 -6.47
C ALA A 8 9.37 19.34 -6.36
N PRO A 9 9.96 19.86 -7.45
CA PRO A 9 10.83 21.04 -7.37
C PRO A 9 10.08 22.31 -6.93
N LEU A 10 8.79 22.45 -7.25
CA LEU A 10 7.99 23.62 -6.86
C LEU A 10 7.75 23.70 -5.35
N VAL A 11 7.87 22.58 -4.64
CA VAL A 11 7.71 22.51 -3.18
C VAL A 11 9.03 22.22 -2.46
N GLY A 12 10.17 22.38 -3.14
CA GLY A 12 11.51 22.16 -2.58
C GLY A 12 11.72 20.75 -2.03
N ARG A 13 11.23 19.73 -2.75
CA ARG A 13 11.30 18.31 -2.40
C ARG A 13 11.66 17.47 -3.62
N GLU A 14 11.88 16.18 -3.40
CA GLU A 14 12.19 15.21 -4.44
C GLU A 14 11.18 14.07 -4.45
N VAL A 15 11.05 13.39 -5.59
CA VAL A 15 10.26 12.16 -5.69
C VAL A 15 11.13 11.02 -5.17
N LEU A 16 10.80 10.50 -3.98
CA LEU A 16 11.60 9.45 -3.34
C LEU A 16 11.15 8.04 -3.71
N SER A 17 9.88 7.86 -4.07
CA SER A 17 9.35 6.56 -4.47
C SER A 17 8.06 6.71 -5.26
N ASP A 18 7.75 5.76 -6.12
CA ASP A 18 6.47 5.66 -6.80
C ASP A 18 6.00 4.21 -6.91
N ARG A 19 4.68 4.02 -7.01
CA ARG A 19 4.06 2.72 -7.26
C ARG A 19 2.98 2.88 -8.33
N ARG A 20 3.18 2.22 -9.46
CA ARG A 20 2.29 2.33 -10.62
C ARG A 20 0.94 1.68 -10.35
N GLU A 21 0.95 0.53 -9.69
CA GLU A 21 -0.23 -0.28 -9.35
C GLU A 21 -1.20 0.52 -8.49
N SER A 22 -0.66 1.31 -7.55
CA SER A 22 -1.43 2.17 -6.64
C SER A 22 -1.60 3.60 -7.14
N ARG A 23 -1.01 3.96 -8.30
CA ARG A 23 -1.02 5.31 -8.89
C ARG A 23 -0.61 6.42 -7.90
N VAL A 24 0.42 6.16 -7.09
CA VAL A 24 0.89 7.07 -6.02
C VAL A 24 2.38 7.37 -6.16
N ALA A 25 2.79 8.55 -5.70
CA ALA A 25 4.20 8.97 -5.61
C ALA A 25 4.46 9.64 -4.24
N LEU A 26 5.58 9.29 -3.62
CA LEU A 26 6.08 9.89 -2.39
C LEU A 26 6.99 11.08 -2.73
N ILE A 27 6.59 12.28 -2.30
CA ILE A 27 7.39 13.52 -2.45
C ILE A 27 7.84 13.99 -1.08
N ALA A 28 9.15 13.95 -0.83
CA ALA A 28 9.74 14.27 0.49
C ALA A 28 11.20 14.72 0.35
N ARG A 29 11.86 15.03 1.47
CA ARG A 29 13.28 15.40 1.53
C ARG A 29 14.18 14.20 1.78
N GLU A 30 13.72 13.30 2.65
CA GLU A 30 14.46 12.10 3.04
C GLU A 30 13.48 10.97 3.36
N MET A 31 13.97 9.74 3.28
CA MET A 31 13.26 8.56 3.73
C MET A 31 13.88 8.11 5.06
N ILE A 32 13.15 8.29 6.15
CA ILE A 32 13.61 7.81 7.46
C ILE A 32 13.38 6.30 7.51
N PRO A 33 14.44 5.48 7.66
CA PRO A 33 14.27 4.04 7.79
C PRO A 33 13.55 3.73 9.10
N VAL A 34 12.41 3.04 9.00
CA VAL A 34 11.70 2.52 10.17
C VAL A 34 12.17 1.10 10.40
N THR A 35 12.65 0.83 11.62
CA THR A 35 12.96 -0.52 12.05
C THR A 35 11.64 -1.26 12.26
N LEU A 36 11.41 -2.32 11.48
CA LEU A 36 10.24 -3.16 11.69
C LEU A 36 10.36 -3.84 13.06
N PRO A 37 9.26 -3.94 13.84
CA PRO A 37 9.28 -4.66 15.09
C PRO A 37 9.56 -6.15 14.84
N GLU A 38 10.15 -6.80 15.83
CA GLU A 38 10.30 -8.25 15.79
C GLU A 38 8.92 -8.92 15.69
N LYS A 39 8.83 -9.94 14.82
CA LYS A 39 7.59 -10.70 14.63
C LYS A 39 7.25 -11.44 15.92
N VAL A 40 6.25 -10.95 16.66
CA VAL A 40 5.80 -11.57 17.92
C VAL A 40 4.89 -12.79 17.73
N ARG A 41 4.30 -12.98 16.53
CA ARG A 41 3.40 -14.09 16.24
C ARG A 41 3.34 -14.43 14.75
N GLU A 42 2.94 -15.65 14.44
CA GLU A 42 2.59 -16.05 13.07
C GLU A 42 1.12 -15.72 12.77
N LEU A 43 0.85 -15.14 11.60
CA LEU A 43 -0.51 -14.97 11.10
C LEU A 43 -0.88 -16.15 10.18
N PRO A 44 -2.14 -16.61 10.20
CA PRO A 44 -2.63 -17.56 9.20
C PRO A 44 -2.39 -17.03 7.78
N ARG A 45 -1.99 -17.91 6.85
CA ARG A 45 -1.70 -17.54 5.46
C ARG A 45 -2.92 -16.94 4.75
N ASP A 46 -4.10 -17.39 5.14
CA ASP A 46 -5.38 -16.92 4.64
C ASP A 46 -5.89 -15.68 5.40
N LEU A 47 -5.14 -15.15 6.38
CA LEU A 47 -5.55 -14.03 7.24
C LEU A 47 -6.91 -14.24 7.91
N GLY A 48 -7.37 -15.50 8.07
CA GLY A 48 -8.71 -15.79 8.58
C GLY A 48 -9.84 -15.51 7.60
N ILE A 49 -9.56 -15.46 6.28
CA ILE A 49 -10.59 -15.38 5.24
C ILE A 49 -11.55 -16.56 5.40
N ALA A 50 -12.83 -16.25 5.60
CA ALA A 50 -13.87 -17.26 5.71
C ALA A 50 -13.93 -18.12 4.44
N LYS A 51 -14.12 -19.43 4.60
CA LYS A 51 -14.32 -20.33 3.46
C LYS A 51 -15.55 -19.88 2.65
N PRO A 52 -15.53 -19.97 1.31
CA PRO A 52 -16.69 -19.69 0.49
C PRO A 52 -17.90 -20.48 0.98
N GLN A 53 -19.01 -19.80 1.24
CA GLN A 53 -20.27 -20.44 1.59
C GLN A 53 -21.14 -20.58 0.35
N ARG A 54 -21.74 -21.76 0.14
CA ARG A 54 -22.75 -21.96 -0.89
C ARG A 54 -24.11 -21.58 -0.31
N PHE A 55 -24.61 -20.40 -0.65
CA PHE A 55 -25.97 -19.99 -0.32
C PHE A 55 -26.94 -20.59 -1.35
N VAL A 56 -27.88 -21.40 -0.90
CA VAL A 56 -29.05 -21.79 -1.69
C VAL A 56 -30.17 -20.84 -1.28
N LEU A 57 -30.46 -19.85 -2.14
CA LEU A 57 -31.55 -18.92 -1.91
C LEU A 57 -32.89 -19.62 -2.20
N PRO A 58 -33.95 -19.38 -1.41
CA PRO A 58 -35.29 -19.83 -1.75
C PRO A 58 -35.68 -19.25 -3.12
N GLN A 59 -36.17 -20.10 -4.02
CA GLN A 59 -36.79 -19.63 -5.26
C GLN A 59 -38.21 -19.17 -4.92
N ALA A 60 -38.54 -17.95 -5.35
CA ALA A 60 -39.88 -17.37 -5.25
C ALA A 60 -40.84 -18.00 -6.26
#